data_AF-A0A6G1L9J6-F1
#
_entry.id   AF-A0A6G1L9J6-F1
#
_cell.length_a   1.000
_cell.length_b   1.000
_cell.length_c   1.000
_cell.angle_alpha   90.00
_cell.angle_beta   90.00
_cell.angle_gamma   90.00
#
_symmetry.space_group_name_H-M   'P 1'
#
loop_
_entity.id
_entity.type
_entity.pdbx_description
1 polymer ?
#
loop_
_entity_poly.entity_id
_entity_poly.type
_entity_poly.pdbx_seq_one_letter_code
_entity_poly.pdbx_strand_id
1 'polypeptide(L)'
;MSTASSWQLTSAVSATHLASLSSRRSKPKTQTGYSRATTCTASPTDDDEALCRILRFLTDITVFAPTVHHATAFTSEGITMYVYRFNELKPWDGPWEAHSTLALDITLLLQNFNEHLEGSERQFGQHFAEDVVTFVYGESPWWPQQDGAEKLARVYGPSGRFEDVPDVPAQVGRRKAILDLAETVAGGMDKLKSVADAFLLAS
;
A
#
# COMPACT_ATOMS: atom_id res chain seq x y z
N MET A 1 32.55 18.45 -23.82
CA MET A 1 32.02 17.50 -22.82
C MET A 1 31.05 18.26 -21.93
N SER A 2 29.75 18.07 -22.14
CA SER A 2 28.71 18.31 -21.14
C SER A 2 27.44 17.65 -21.67
N THR A 3 27.18 16.42 -21.23
CA THR A 3 25.93 15.72 -21.48
C THR A 3 25.02 15.97 -20.29
N ALA A 4 24.07 16.87 -20.45
CA ALA A 4 22.96 17.03 -19.51
C ALA A 4 22.06 15.79 -19.65
N SER A 5 22.11 14.90 -18.66
CA SER A 5 21.17 13.77 -18.54
C SER A 5 19.81 14.34 -18.15
N SER A 6 18.84 14.26 -19.07
CA SER A 6 17.46 14.65 -18.77
C SER A 6 16.84 13.61 -17.84
N TRP A 7 16.56 13.98 -16.60
CA TRP A 7 15.80 13.16 -15.67
C TRP A 7 14.33 13.20 -16.08
N GLN A 8 13.81 12.12 -16.64
CA GLN A 8 12.37 11.95 -16.84
C GLN A 8 11.75 11.57 -15.49
N LEU A 9 10.98 12.49 -14.91
CA LEU A 9 10.26 12.34 -13.66
C LEU A 9 8.96 11.56 -13.91
N THR A 10 8.87 10.34 -13.36
CA THR A 10 7.60 9.59 -13.34
C THR A 10 7.48 8.78 -12.07
N SER A 11 6.57 9.19 -11.17
CA SER A 11 6.18 8.45 -9.97
C SER A 11 4.94 7.60 -10.25
N ALA A 12 4.92 6.34 -9.78
CA ALA A 12 3.72 5.51 -9.80
C ALA A 12 2.98 5.63 -8.45
N VAL A 13 1.89 6.39 -8.41
CA VAL A 13 0.88 6.33 -7.35
C VAL A 13 -0.33 5.58 -7.94
N SER A 14 -0.55 4.34 -7.53
CA SER A 14 -1.73 3.57 -7.96
C SER A 14 -2.84 3.72 -6.91
N ALA A 15 -3.80 4.60 -7.18
CA ALA A 15 -5.01 4.74 -6.38
C ALA A 15 -6.21 4.20 -7.19
N THR A 16 -6.69 3.01 -6.85
CA THR A 16 -7.94 2.45 -7.41
C THR A 16 -9.08 2.71 -6.41
N HIS A 17 -10.16 3.35 -6.88
CA HIS A 17 -11.31 3.78 -6.09
C HIS A 17 -12.20 2.57 -5.72
N LEU A 18 -12.32 2.24 -4.43
CA LEU A 18 -13.38 1.38 -3.89
C LEU A 18 -14.16 2.16 -2.83
N ALA A 19 -15.09 2.99 -3.29
CA ALA A 19 -16.09 3.60 -2.45
C ALA A 19 -17.40 2.81 -2.57
N SER A 20 -18.11 2.67 -1.45
CA SER A 20 -19.45 2.09 -1.27
C SER A 20 -19.54 0.59 -0.96
N LEU A 21 -19.30 0.20 0.31
CA LEU A 21 -19.98 -0.96 0.93
C LEU A 21 -20.32 -0.81 2.43
N SER A 22 -19.88 0.23 3.17
CA SER A 22 -19.98 0.23 4.65
C SER A 22 -21.15 1.00 5.27
N SER A 23 -22.26 1.22 4.57
CA SER A 23 -23.45 1.80 5.21
C SER A 23 -24.23 0.75 5.99
N ARG A 24 -23.80 0.45 7.23
CA ARG A 24 -24.63 0.30 8.46
C ARG A 24 -23.97 -0.57 9.56
N ARG A 25 -24.06 -0.03 10.78
CA ARG A 25 -24.11 -0.67 12.12
C ARG A 25 -22.82 -0.88 12.91
N SER A 26 -23.05 -0.94 14.23
CA SER A 26 -22.26 -0.42 15.36
C SER A 26 -21.45 -1.47 16.13
N LYS A 27 -20.39 -0.99 16.81
CA LYS A 27 -19.36 -1.71 17.62
C LYS A 27 -19.91 -2.70 18.68
N PRO A 28 -19.08 -3.68 19.12
CA PRO A 28 -18.47 -3.54 20.46
C PRO A 28 -16.95 -3.82 20.52
N LYS A 29 -16.32 -3.30 21.60
CA LYS A 29 -14.87 -3.26 21.91
C LYS A 29 -14.37 -4.57 22.56
N THR A 30 -13.13 -4.99 22.23
CA THR A 30 -12.11 -5.44 23.21
C THR A 30 -10.69 -5.52 22.62
N GLN A 31 -9.72 -5.04 23.41
CA GLN A 31 -8.25 -5.10 23.18
C GLN A 31 -7.69 -6.52 23.39
N THR A 32 -6.57 -6.86 22.73
CA THR A 32 -5.26 -7.21 23.35
C THR A 32 -4.21 -7.41 22.23
N GLY A 33 -3.00 -6.92 22.43
CA GLY A 33 -1.93 -6.86 21.43
C GLY A 33 -1.26 -8.21 21.13
N TYR A 34 -0.85 -8.38 19.87
CA TYR A 34 0.37 -9.01 19.35
C TYR A 34 0.28 -8.96 17.80
N SER A 35 1.31 -8.44 17.12
CA SER A 35 1.57 -8.46 15.67
C SER A 35 0.37 -8.50 14.70
N ARG A 36 -0.27 -7.35 14.47
CA ARG A 36 -1.50 -7.18 13.64
C ARG A 36 -1.32 -6.40 12.33
N ALA A 37 -0.11 -6.32 11.78
CA ALA A 37 0.08 -5.63 10.49
C ALA A 37 -0.70 -6.31 9.33
N THR A 38 -1.08 -7.60 9.46
CA THR A 38 -1.85 -8.29 8.40
C THR A 38 -2.68 -9.52 8.81
N THR A 39 -2.88 -9.80 10.10
CA THR A 39 -3.46 -11.08 10.55
C THR A 39 -4.90 -10.93 11.06
N CYS A 40 -5.87 -11.50 10.31
CA CYS A 40 -7.16 -11.92 10.88
C CYS A 40 -7.09 -13.45 11.04
N THR A 41 -7.29 -13.96 12.26
CA THR A 41 -7.24 -15.40 12.56
C THR A 41 -8.62 -16.04 12.38
N ALA A 42 -8.66 -17.23 11.76
CA ALA A 42 -9.87 -17.84 11.19
C ALA A 42 -10.74 -18.62 12.20
N SER A 43 -12.05 -18.42 12.10
CA SER A 43 -13.11 -19.39 12.39
C SER A 43 -14.19 -19.27 11.28
N PRO A 44 -15.06 -20.27 11.06
CA PRO A 44 -15.97 -20.25 9.92
C PRO A 44 -17.08 -19.21 10.11
N THR A 45 -17.24 -18.35 9.09
CA THR A 45 -18.39 -17.47 8.79
C THR A 45 -18.72 -16.37 9.80
N ASP A 46 -17.98 -15.26 9.71
CA ASP A 46 -18.45 -13.92 10.03
C ASP A 46 -18.39 -13.08 8.74
N ASP A 47 -19.46 -12.35 8.41
CA ASP A 47 -19.56 -11.56 7.18
C ASP A 47 -18.44 -10.50 7.12
N ASP A 48 -18.03 -9.98 8.28
CA ASP A 48 -16.94 -9.02 8.39
C ASP A 48 -15.59 -9.63 8.00
N GLU A 49 -15.33 -10.89 8.35
CA GLU A 49 -14.11 -11.61 7.96
C GLU A 49 -14.13 -11.96 6.46
N ALA A 50 -15.28 -12.32 5.91
CA ALA A 50 -15.44 -12.53 4.47
C ALA A 50 -15.17 -11.23 3.69
N LEU A 51 -15.74 -10.11 4.14
CA LEU A 51 -15.50 -8.79 3.57
C LEU A 51 -14.02 -8.40 3.67
N CYS A 52 -13.37 -8.62 4.81
CA CYS A 52 -11.93 -8.39 4.97
C CYS A 52 -11.10 -9.16 3.94
N ARG A 53 -11.44 -10.43 3.69
CA ARG A 53 -10.74 -11.27 2.71
C ARG A 53 -10.92 -10.76 1.28
N ILE A 54 -12.15 -10.37 0.92
CA ILE A 54 -12.47 -9.77 -0.37
C ILE A 54 -11.67 -8.48 -0.56
N LEU A 55 -11.68 -7.57 0.41
CA LEU A 55 -10.95 -6.31 0.33
C LEU A 55 -9.44 -6.52 0.20
N ARG A 56 -8.86 -7.48 0.95
CA ARG A 56 -7.43 -7.80 0.80
C ARG A 56 -7.13 -8.37 -0.59
N PHE A 57 -7.99 -9.24 -1.13
CA PHE A 57 -7.85 -9.74 -2.50
C PHE A 57 -7.91 -8.59 -3.52
N LEU A 58 -8.85 -7.66 -3.37
CA LEU A 58 -8.98 -6.50 -4.24
C LEU A 58 -7.75 -5.58 -4.13
N THR A 59 -7.23 -5.31 -2.93
CA THR A 59 -6.00 -4.54 -2.75
C THR A 59 -4.80 -5.21 -3.43
N ASP A 60 -4.67 -6.53 -3.28
CA ASP A 60 -3.56 -7.28 -3.85
C ASP A 60 -3.59 -7.20 -5.40
N ILE A 61 -4.78 -7.26 -6.01
CA ILE A 61 -4.94 -7.30 -7.47
C ILE A 61 -5.03 -5.93 -8.15
N THR A 62 -5.63 -4.94 -7.49
CA THR A 62 -5.88 -3.61 -8.08
C THR A 62 -4.86 -2.55 -7.70
N VAL A 63 -4.01 -2.83 -6.69
CA VAL A 63 -3.01 -1.87 -6.20
C VAL A 63 -1.64 -2.51 -6.14
N PHE A 64 -1.47 -3.60 -5.38
CA PHE A 64 -0.15 -4.16 -5.11
C PHE A 64 0.51 -4.75 -6.37
N ALA A 65 -0.15 -5.69 -7.06
CA ALA A 65 0.39 -6.33 -8.25
C ALA A 65 0.71 -5.33 -9.39
N PRO A 66 -0.19 -4.38 -9.74
CA PRO A 66 0.13 -3.33 -10.71
C PRO A 66 1.34 -2.48 -10.31
N THR A 67 1.48 -2.14 -9.02
CA THR A 67 2.62 -1.34 -8.54
C THR A 67 3.95 -2.09 -8.70
N VAL A 68 3.99 -3.38 -8.37
CA VAL A 68 5.18 -4.23 -8.56
C VAL A 68 5.54 -4.33 -10.05
N HIS A 69 4.53 -4.49 -10.90
CA HIS A 69 4.72 -4.57 -12.34
C HIS A 69 5.28 -3.25 -12.91
N HIS A 70 4.68 -2.10 -12.59
CA HIS A 70 5.17 -0.80 -13.05
C HIS A 70 6.59 -0.50 -12.57
N ALA A 71 6.89 -0.74 -11.29
CA ALA A 71 8.24 -0.53 -10.76
C ALA A 71 9.26 -1.39 -11.52
N THR A 72 8.92 -2.65 -11.81
CA THR A 72 9.78 -3.55 -12.59
C THR A 72 9.94 -3.12 -14.05
N ALA A 73 8.85 -2.72 -14.71
CA ALA A 73 8.88 -2.28 -16.10
C ALA A 73 9.73 -1.01 -16.25
N PHE A 74 9.48 0.01 -15.44
CA PHE A 74 10.21 1.28 -15.53
C PHE A 74 11.69 1.13 -15.15
N THR A 75 12.00 0.36 -14.12
CA THR A 75 13.41 0.09 -13.78
C THR A 75 14.14 -0.59 -14.94
N SER A 76 13.51 -1.55 -15.64
CA SER A 76 14.10 -2.19 -16.82
C SER A 76 14.31 -1.25 -18.03
N GLU A 77 13.61 -0.11 -18.06
CA GLU A 77 13.81 0.96 -19.05
C GLU A 77 14.88 1.99 -18.60
N GLY A 78 15.56 1.74 -17.46
CA GLY A 78 16.56 2.64 -16.90
C GLY A 78 15.99 3.81 -16.10
N ILE A 79 14.68 3.78 -15.80
CA ILE A 79 14.03 4.81 -14.99
C ILE A 79 14.25 4.51 -13.52
N THR A 80 14.73 5.50 -12.77
CA THR A 80 14.88 5.40 -11.32
C THR A 80 13.51 5.50 -10.65
N MET A 81 13.16 4.51 -9.82
CA MET A 81 11.87 4.44 -9.14
C MET A 81 12.02 4.52 -7.62
N TYR A 82 11.19 5.30 -6.95
CA TYR A 82 11.08 5.30 -5.48
C TYR A 82 9.76 4.64 -5.10
N VAL A 83 9.83 3.46 -4.49
CA VAL A 83 8.65 2.66 -4.13
C VAL A 83 8.43 2.72 -2.62
N TYR A 84 7.19 2.94 -2.20
CA TYR A 84 6.79 2.85 -0.80
C TYR A 84 5.60 1.91 -0.57
N ARG A 85 5.45 1.46 0.68
CA ARG A 85 4.42 0.51 1.14
C ARG A 85 3.81 1.04 2.43
N PHE A 86 2.60 1.56 2.33
CA PHE A 86 1.93 2.22 3.45
C PHE A 86 1.13 1.22 4.30
N ASN A 87 1.59 1.02 5.53
CA ASN A 87 1.11 0.04 6.51
C ASN A 87 0.73 0.70 7.84
N GLU A 88 0.75 2.04 7.94
CA GLU A 88 0.29 2.73 9.14
C GLU A 88 -1.20 2.51 9.36
N LEU A 89 -1.57 2.35 10.62
CA LEU A 89 -2.95 2.10 10.99
C LEU A 89 -3.70 3.41 11.08
N LYS A 90 -4.97 3.38 10.69
CA LYS A 90 -5.88 4.51 10.88
C LYS A 90 -5.96 4.86 12.38
N PRO A 91 -5.68 6.12 12.77
CA PRO A 91 -5.56 6.51 14.20
C PRO A 91 -6.90 6.85 14.85
N TRP A 92 -7.96 7.10 14.07
CA TRP A 92 -9.28 7.48 14.58
C TRP A 92 -10.25 6.30 14.69
N ASP A 93 -11.06 6.34 15.74
CA ASP A 93 -12.18 5.45 15.99
C ASP A 93 -13.12 5.32 14.78
N GLY A 94 -13.51 4.09 14.44
CA GLY A 94 -14.56 3.85 13.45
C GLY A 94 -14.46 2.49 12.76
N PRO A 95 -15.22 2.28 11.68
CA PRO A 95 -14.99 1.14 10.81
C PRO A 95 -13.54 1.14 10.32
N TRP A 96 -12.93 -0.05 10.30
CA TRP A 96 -11.53 -0.26 9.89
C TRP A 96 -10.48 0.33 10.85
N GLU A 97 -10.87 0.61 12.10
CA GLU A 97 -9.91 0.85 13.18
C GLU A 97 -8.89 -0.31 13.24
N ALA A 98 -7.61 0.03 13.41
CA ALA A 98 -6.49 -0.91 13.32
C ALA A 98 -6.25 -1.56 11.93
N HIS A 99 -6.73 -0.95 10.85
CA HIS A 99 -6.35 -1.28 9.48
C HIS A 99 -5.72 -0.07 8.78
N SER A 100 -4.75 -0.33 7.89
CA SER A 100 -4.34 0.66 6.88
C SER A 100 -5.48 0.81 5.87
N THR A 101 -5.82 2.05 5.53
CA THR A 101 -6.94 2.36 4.64
C THR A 101 -6.46 3.12 3.42
N LEU A 102 -7.19 2.95 2.31
CA LEU A 102 -6.95 3.68 1.08
C LEU A 102 -7.00 5.19 1.35
N ALA A 103 -6.00 5.93 0.85
CA ALA A 103 -5.83 7.38 0.98
C ALA A 103 -5.48 7.91 2.39
N LEU A 104 -5.16 7.04 3.36
CA LEU A 104 -4.59 7.50 4.63
C LEU A 104 -3.24 8.19 4.42
N ASP A 105 -2.43 7.67 3.51
CA ASP A 105 -1.18 8.29 3.06
C ASP A 105 -1.41 9.70 2.50
N ILE A 106 -2.39 9.88 1.60
CA ILE A 106 -2.76 11.19 1.05
C ILE A 106 -3.19 12.15 2.17
N THR A 107 -3.95 11.65 3.14
CA THR A 107 -4.41 12.45 4.29
C THR A 107 -3.22 12.98 5.10
N LEU A 108 -2.25 12.11 5.40
CA LEU A 108 -1.03 12.51 6.11
C LEU A 108 -0.13 13.41 5.27
N LEU A 109 0.02 13.15 3.97
CA LEU A 109 0.78 14.02 3.05
C LEU A 109 0.27 15.46 3.09
N LEU A 110 -1.06 15.63 3.01
CA LEU A 110 -1.70 16.94 3.02
C LEU A 110 -1.77 17.57 4.41
N GLN A 111 -1.26 16.89 5.44
CA GLN A 111 -1.31 17.34 6.84
C GLN A 111 -2.75 17.56 7.33
N ASN A 112 -3.72 16.86 6.71
CA ASN A 112 -5.12 16.93 7.08
C ASN A 112 -5.36 16.22 8.43
N PHE A 113 -6.24 16.77 9.26
CA PHE A 113 -6.61 16.22 10.58
C PHE A 113 -5.45 16.17 11.59
N ASN A 114 -4.42 16.99 11.42
CA ASN A 114 -3.29 17.09 12.36
C ASN A 114 -3.73 17.46 13.79
N GLU A 115 -4.88 18.11 13.94
CA GLU A 115 -5.53 18.41 15.21
C GLU A 115 -6.06 17.17 15.94
N HIS A 116 -6.19 16.05 15.23
CA HIS A 116 -6.65 14.76 15.76
C HIS A 116 -5.52 13.74 15.91
N LEU A 117 -4.29 14.08 15.52
CA LEU A 117 -3.12 13.21 15.65
C LEU A 117 -2.33 13.56 16.92
N GLU A 118 -1.97 12.55 17.70
CA GLU A 118 -1.13 12.74 18.88
C GLU A 118 0.36 12.70 18.54
N GLY A 119 1.21 13.24 19.42
CA GLY A 119 2.61 13.61 19.15
C GLY A 119 3.39 12.77 18.14
N SER A 120 3.50 11.45 18.36
CA SER A 120 4.24 10.54 17.47
C SER A 120 3.57 10.31 16.12
N GLU A 121 2.24 10.27 16.06
CA GLU A 121 1.48 10.08 14.81
C GLU A 121 1.56 11.33 13.94
N ARG A 122 1.52 12.51 14.57
CA ARG A 122 1.70 13.79 13.87
C ARG A 122 3.11 13.93 13.32
N GLN A 123 4.13 13.57 14.10
CA GLN A 123 5.52 13.57 13.64
C GLN A 123 5.72 12.59 12.48
N PHE A 124 5.10 11.41 12.55
CA PHE A 124 5.12 10.45 11.44
C PHE A 124 4.48 11.02 10.17
N GLY A 125 3.32 11.67 10.28
CA GLY A 125 2.67 12.33 9.15
C GLY A 125 3.53 13.45 8.55
N GLN A 126 4.21 14.23 9.39
CA GLN A 126 5.17 15.25 8.94
C GLN A 126 6.35 14.63 8.21
N HIS A 127 6.96 13.58 8.75
CA HIS A 127 8.08 12.89 8.11
C HIS A 127 7.67 12.29 6.76
N PHE A 128 6.48 11.69 6.65
CA PHE A 128 5.98 11.20 5.36
C PHE A 128 5.84 12.33 4.34
N ALA A 129 5.31 13.49 4.76
CA ALA A 129 5.21 14.65 3.89
C ALA A 129 6.59 15.21 3.49
N GLU A 130 7.56 15.25 4.41
CA GLU A 130 8.95 15.64 4.14
C GLU A 130 9.62 14.73 3.11
N ASP A 131 9.45 13.41 3.23
CA ASP A 131 9.96 12.44 2.26
C ASP A 131 9.35 12.69 0.86
N VAL A 132 8.04 12.95 0.77
CA VAL A 132 7.40 13.27 -0.53
C VAL A 132 7.86 14.63 -1.09
N VAL A 133 8.01 15.65 -0.25
CA VAL A 133 8.51 16.97 -0.68
C VAL A 133 9.95 16.87 -1.16
N THR A 134 10.78 16.09 -0.49
CA THR A 134 12.18 15.80 -0.89
C THR A 134 12.23 15.19 -2.29
N PHE A 135 11.37 14.21 -2.56
CA PHE A 135 11.21 13.63 -3.90
C PHE A 135 10.80 14.67 -4.94
N VAL A 136 9.76 15.47 -4.65
CA VAL A 136 9.26 16.50 -5.57
C VAL A 136 10.30 17.59 -5.83
N TYR A 137 11.15 17.88 -4.86
CA TYR A 137 12.28 18.80 -4.99
C TYR A 137 13.41 18.24 -5.88
N GLY A 138 13.35 16.94 -6.25
CA GLY A 138 14.34 16.28 -7.10
C GLY A 138 15.48 15.63 -6.33
N GLU A 139 15.35 15.52 -5.01
CA GLU A 139 16.29 14.79 -4.15
C GLU A 139 15.84 13.35 -3.94
N SER A 140 16.76 12.52 -3.43
CA SER A 140 16.44 11.12 -3.11
C SER A 140 15.84 11.03 -1.71
N PRO A 141 14.54 10.73 -1.57
CA PRO A 141 13.89 10.66 -0.25
C PRO A 141 14.24 9.39 0.54
N TRP A 142 14.58 8.30 -0.16
CA TRP A 142 15.02 7.01 0.37
C TRP A 142 15.75 6.23 -0.73
N TRP A 143 16.07 4.95 -0.52
CA TRP A 143 16.80 4.17 -1.52
C TRP A 143 16.01 3.97 -2.82
N PRO A 144 16.59 4.32 -3.98
CA PRO A 144 15.95 4.09 -5.27
C PRO A 144 15.98 2.62 -5.68
N GLN A 145 14.96 2.18 -6.41
CA GLN A 145 15.02 0.98 -7.25
C GLN A 145 15.63 1.33 -8.61
N GLN A 146 16.57 0.49 -9.05
CA GLN A 146 17.27 0.58 -10.33
C GLN A 146 17.44 -0.83 -10.90
N ASP A 147 17.65 -0.93 -12.22
CA ASP A 147 17.88 -2.23 -12.86
C ASP A 147 19.16 -2.90 -12.34
N GLY A 148 19.13 -4.23 -12.19
CA GLY A 148 20.25 -5.04 -11.70
C GLY A 148 20.61 -4.87 -10.21
N ALA A 149 19.95 -3.98 -9.47
CA ALA A 149 20.11 -3.82 -8.02
C ALA A 149 19.03 -4.59 -7.23
N GLU A 150 19.27 -4.78 -5.93
CA GLU A 150 18.22 -5.24 -5.04
C GLU A 150 17.08 -4.21 -5.00
N LYS A 151 15.85 -4.66 -5.26
CA LYS A 151 14.67 -3.80 -5.25
C LYS A 151 14.23 -3.56 -3.81
N LEU A 152 14.47 -2.36 -3.30
CA LEU A 152 14.03 -1.93 -1.97
C LEU A 152 12.73 -1.12 -2.05
N ALA A 153 11.93 -1.17 -0.99
CA ALA A 153 10.78 -0.31 -0.80
C ALA A 153 10.80 0.30 0.60
N ARG A 154 10.41 1.57 0.68
CA ARG A 154 10.18 2.29 1.93
C ARG A 154 8.87 1.80 2.55
N VAL A 155 8.92 1.10 3.66
CA VAL A 155 7.73 0.71 4.41
C VAL A 155 7.43 1.80 5.44
N TYR A 156 6.20 2.30 5.45
CA TYR A 156 5.70 3.23 6.45
C TYR A 156 4.71 2.51 7.36
N GLY A 157 4.94 2.55 8.66
CA GLY A 157 4.14 1.88 9.68
C GLY A 157 4.38 0.36 9.79
N PRO A 158 3.74 -0.30 10.76
CA PRO A 158 2.84 0.31 11.74
C PRO A 158 3.58 1.01 12.89
N SER A 159 2.85 1.85 13.63
CA SER A 159 3.29 2.51 14.87
C SER A 159 4.37 3.57 14.66
N GLY A 160 4.23 4.39 13.62
CA GLY A 160 5.11 5.51 13.31
C GLY A 160 6.50 5.12 12.83
N ARG A 161 6.74 3.82 12.56
CA ARG A 161 8.04 3.33 12.07
C ARG A 161 8.16 3.52 10.57
N PHE A 162 9.39 3.63 10.09
CA PHE A 162 9.68 3.51 8.68
C PHE A 162 11.04 2.85 8.47
N GLU A 163 11.14 2.03 7.42
CA GLU A 163 12.35 1.29 7.10
C GLU A 163 12.42 0.97 5.61
N ASP A 164 13.63 0.88 5.07
CA ASP A 164 13.87 0.42 3.71
C ASP A 164 14.17 -1.08 3.74
N VAL A 165 13.32 -1.87 3.09
CA VAL A 165 13.40 -3.34 3.07
C VAL A 165 13.30 -3.86 1.64
N PRO A 166 13.81 -5.07 1.35
CA PRO A 166 13.52 -5.76 0.10
C PRO A 166 12.02 -5.77 -0.24
N ASP A 167 11.67 -5.34 -1.45
CA ASP A 167 10.29 -5.22 -1.95
C ASP A 167 9.71 -6.59 -2.33
N VAL A 168 9.70 -7.50 -1.36
CA VAL A 168 9.14 -8.84 -1.46
C VAL A 168 7.96 -8.96 -0.49
N PRO A 169 6.87 -9.69 -0.85
CA PRO A 169 5.61 -9.62 -0.11
C PRO A 169 5.77 -9.80 1.41
N ALA A 170 6.56 -10.78 1.84
CA ALA A 170 6.75 -11.09 3.26
C ALA A 170 7.37 -9.95 4.08
N GLN A 171 8.22 -9.11 3.46
CA GLN A 171 8.92 -8.02 4.14
C GLN A 171 8.11 -6.72 4.12
N VAL A 172 7.26 -6.52 3.11
CA VAL A 172 6.46 -5.30 2.97
C VAL A 172 5.03 -5.41 3.55
N GLY A 173 4.74 -6.49 4.27
CA GLY A 173 3.42 -6.73 4.86
C GLY A 173 2.36 -7.07 3.80
N ARG A 174 2.72 -7.83 2.77
CA ARG A 174 1.82 -8.28 1.69
C ARG A 174 1.86 -9.80 1.54
N ARG A 175 0.81 -10.35 0.92
CA ARG A 175 0.67 -11.79 0.71
C ARG A 175 1.19 -12.17 -0.66
N LYS A 176 1.92 -13.29 -0.73
CA LYS A 176 2.37 -13.87 -2.00
C LYS A 176 1.25 -14.60 -2.77
N ALA A 177 0.14 -14.91 -2.10
CA ALA A 177 -0.93 -15.78 -2.63
C ALA A 177 -1.47 -15.38 -4.00
N ILE A 178 -1.70 -14.08 -4.29
CA ILE A 178 -2.22 -13.67 -5.59
C ILE A 178 -1.18 -13.82 -6.71
N LEU A 179 0.10 -13.61 -6.38
CA LEU A 179 1.21 -13.74 -7.32
C LEU A 179 1.40 -15.22 -7.67
N ASP A 180 1.37 -16.09 -6.65
CA ASP A 180 1.42 -17.55 -6.84
C ASP A 180 0.25 -18.05 -7.67
N LEU A 181 -0.96 -17.56 -7.39
CA LEU A 181 -2.14 -17.95 -8.16
C LEU A 181 -1.98 -17.53 -9.63
N ALA A 182 -1.44 -16.35 -9.89
CA ALA A 182 -1.20 -15.86 -11.25
C ALA A 182 -0.20 -16.72 -12.04
N GLU A 183 0.74 -17.39 -11.38
CA GLU A 183 1.66 -18.33 -12.04
C GLU A 183 0.95 -19.61 -12.51
N THR A 184 -0.15 -19.98 -11.85
CA THR A 184 -0.88 -21.24 -12.13
C THR A 184 -2.07 -21.08 -13.07
N VAL A 185 -2.63 -19.86 -13.17
CA VAL A 185 -3.84 -19.59 -13.96
C VAL A 185 -3.46 -19.23 -15.40
N ALA A 186 -4.10 -19.88 -16.37
CA ALA A 186 -3.96 -19.51 -17.79
C ALA A 186 -4.42 -18.06 -18.02
N GLY A 187 -3.55 -17.22 -18.57
CA GLY A 187 -3.75 -15.77 -18.70
C GLY A 187 -3.32 -14.96 -17.47
N GLY A 188 -2.75 -15.62 -16.46
CA GLY A 188 -2.05 -15.01 -15.33
C GLY A 188 -2.80 -13.91 -14.60
N MET A 189 -2.07 -12.83 -14.26
CA MET A 189 -2.62 -11.71 -13.50
C MET A 189 -3.77 -11.01 -14.25
N ASP A 190 -3.69 -10.91 -15.58
CA ASP A 190 -4.73 -10.29 -16.41
C ASP A 190 -6.05 -11.05 -16.31
N LYS A 191 -5.99 -12.39 -16.30
CA LYS A 191 -7.18 -13.21 -16.11
C LYS A 191 -7.78 -13.01 -14.73
N LEU A 192 -6.95 -12.97 -13.69
CA LEU A 192 -7.41 -12.72 -12.32
C LEU A 192 -8.06 -11.34 -12.20
N LYS A 193 -7.45 -10.31 -12.81
CA LYS A 193 -7.97 -8.93 -12.81
C LYS A 193 -9.32 -8.85 -13.51
N SER A 194 -9.45 -9.51 -14.67
CA SER A 194 -10.72 -9.61 -15.39
C SER A 194 -11.83 -10.25 -14.55
N VAL A 195 -11.52 -11.29 -13.76
CA VAL A 195 -12.49 -11.93 -12.85
C VAL A 195 -12.87 -10.98 -11.70
N ALA A 196 -11.90 -10.28 -11.11
CA ALA A 196 -12.17 -9.30 -10.06
C ALA A 196 -13.06 -8.14 -10.57
N ASP A 197 -12.78 -7.65 -11.78
CA ASP A 197 -13.59 -6.61 -12.42
C ASP A 197 -15.03 -7.09 -12.66
N ALA A 198 -15.20 -8.32 -13.17
CA ALA A 198 -16.51 -8.91 -13.38
C ALA A 198 -17.29 -9.08 -12.06
N PHE A 199 -16.61 -9.48 -10.97
CA PHE A 199 -17.21 -9.58 -9.65
C PHE A 199 -17.73 -8.23 -9.12
N LEU A 200 -16.96 -7.15 -9.30
CA LEU A 200 -17.34 -5.81 -8.88
C LEU A 200 -18.49 -5.21 -9.72
N LEU A 201 -18.50 -5.48 -11.03
CA LEU A 201 -19.48 -4.95 -11.96
C LEU A 201 -20.80 -5.74 -12.01
N ALA A 202 -20.85 -6.92 -11.38
CA ALA A 202 -22.05 -7.74 -11.30
C ALA A 202 -23.01 -7.33 -10.17
N SER A 203 -22.75 -6.20 -9.49
CA SER A 203 -23.56 -5.67 -8.38
C SER A 203 -24.54 -4.57 -8.80
#